data_AF-C4KF51-F1
#
_entry.id   AF-C4KF51-F1
#
_cell.length_a   1.000
_cell.length_b   1.000
_cell.length_c   1.000
_cell.angle_alpha   90.00
_cell.angle_beta   90.00
_cell.angle_gamma   90.00
#
_symmetry.space_group_name_H-M   'P 1'
#
loop_
_entity.id
_entity.type
_entity.pdbx_description
1 polymer ?
#
loop_
_entity_poly.entity_id
_entity_poly.type
_entity_poly.pdbx_seq_one_letter_code
_entity_poly.pdbx_strand_id
1 'polypeptide(L)'
;MMAKRKKSQQNENKLIYIPFVVLAVIIIILVAVPYLGHPSSSSPITANANTPLFNLYKVSNTNYASNNSVEIYFISWYGCPNGATTSWPLYLALSKYGNLSIVTHYSVNEQKFGGEIPALLFLNYTPFPNSRVYFHPIYIYGQYLNQTTNGTPINTDDVTFGLKELKSELPGWAYNLVVYYEVNQTYTKLNNTAPAYFGSHPHIITILIITGPGGTWVDLGYPNSISPTVLAALNSTLLYNMILNKVTPSGQYLQAYNEILNASSEITNAINEALA
;
A
#
# COMPACT_ATOMS: atom_id res chain seq x y z
N MET A 1 -73.77 -36.60 32.31
CA MET A 1 -72.33 -36.91 32.19
C MET A 1 -71.83 -36.44 30.84
N MET A 2 -70.93 -35.45 30.79
CA MET A 2 -70.19 -35.12 29.56
C MET A 2 -68.80 -34.63 29.96
N ALA A 3 -67.77 -35.38 29.56
CA ALA A 3 -66.39 -35.18 29.98
C ALA A 3 -65.70 -34.09 29.14
N LYS A 4 -64.93 -33.24 29.83
CA LYS A 4 -64.04 -32.21 29.28
C LYS A 4 -62.96 -32.81 28.37
N ARG A 5 -62.70 -32.21 27.20
CA ARG A 5 -61.43 -32.35 26.47
C ARG A 5 -60.50 -31.18 26.81
N LYS A 6 -59.37 -31.48 27.46
CA LYS A 6 -58.23 -30.55 27.65
C LYS A 6 -57.43 -30.48 26.33
N LYS A 7 -57.18 -29.28 25.80
CA LYS A 7 -56.19 -29.05 24.74
C LYS A 7 -54.78 -29.26 25.31
N SER A 8 -54.03 -30.16 24.69
CA SER A 8 -52.59 -30.32 24.92
C SER A 8 -51.86 -29.12 24.31
N GLN A 9 -51.13 -28.38 25.14
CA GLN A 9 -50.25 -27.30 24.73
C GLN A 9 -48.87 -27.93 24.49
N GLN A 10 -48.51 -28.13 23.21
CA GLN A 10 -47.18 -28.62 22.85
C GLN A 10 -46.15 -27.55 23.23
N ASN A 11 -45.31 -27.85 24.22
CA ASN A 11 -44.11 -27.07 24.50
C ASN A 11 -43.10 -27.38 23.39
N GLU A 12 -42.92 -26.44 22.45
CA GLU A 12 -41.87 -26.55 21.45
C GLU A 12 -40.49 -26.50 22.14
N ASN A 13 -39.68 -27.54 21.91
CA ASN A 13 -38.33 -27.64 22.45
C ASN A 13 -37.43 -26.62 21.75
N LYS A 14 -37.22 -25.46 22.39
CA LYS A 14 -36.33 -24.38 21.93
C LYS A 14 -34.85 -24.80 21.79
N LEU A 15 -34.48 -26.02 22.18
CA LEU A 15 -33.15 -26.59 22.01
C LEU A 15 -32.70 -26.70 20.53
N ILE A 16 -33.65 -26.82 19.59
CA ILE A 16 -33.33 -26.91 18.14
C ILE A 16 -32.65 -25.63 17.61
N TYR A 17 -32.89 -24.49 18.23
CA TYR A 17 -32.35 -23.19 17.77
C TYR A 17 -30.92 -22.91 18.28
N ILE A 18 -30.45 -23.67 19.28
CA ILE A 18 -29.12 -23.49 19.89
C ILE A 18 -28.00 -23.53 18.84
N PRO A 19 -27.90 -24.53 17.94
CA PRO A 19 -26.83 -24.55 16.93
C PRO A 19 -26.87 -23.36 15.97
N PHE A 20 -28.07 -22.85 15.63
CA PHE A 20 -28.22 -21.69 14.74
C PHE A 20 -27.83 -20.38 15.41
N VAL A 21 -28.17 -20.21 16.69
CA VAL A 21 -27.76 -19.04 17.48
C VAL A 21 -26.24 -19.03 17.68
N VAL A 22 -25.63 -20.19 17.97
CA VAL A 22 -24.16 -20.31 18.10
C VAL A 22 -23.46 -19.98 16.78
N LEU A 23 -23.96 -20.49 15.65
CA LEU A 23 -23.41 -20.18 14.34
C LEU A 23 -23.53 -18.68 13.99
N ALA A 24 -24.68 -18.06 14.28
CA ALA A 24 -24.87 -16.63 14.06
C ALA A 24 -23.92 -15.79 14.91
N VAL A 25 -23.69 -16.17 16.17
CA VAL A 25 -22.72 -15.50 17.06
C VAL A 25 -21.30 -15.69 16.55
N ILE A 26 -20.92 -16.87 16.05
CA ILE A 26 -19.60 -17.10 15.46
C ILE A 26 -19.38 -16.26 14.20
N ILE A 27 -20.40 -16.15 13.33
CA ILE A 27 -20.33 -15.28 12.14
C ILE A 27 -20.21 -13.82 12.56
N ILE A 28 -21.00 -13.37 13.55
CA ILE A 28 -20.88 -12.00 14.08
C ILE A 28 -19.49 -11.78 14.68
N ILE A 29 -18.92 -12.74 15.39
CA ILE A 29 -17.56 -12.63 15.93
C ILE A 29 -16.53 -12.58 14.80
N LEU A 30 -16.57 -13.49 13.83
CA LEU A 30 -15.62 -13.52 12.71
C LEU A 30 -15.71 -12.28 11.82
N VAL A 31 -16.91 -11.74 11.63
CA VAL A 31 -17.13 -10.55 10.78
C VAL A 31 -16.91 -9.27 11.58
N ALA A 32 -17.38 -9.15 12.82
CA ALA A 32 -17.33 -7.91 13.60
C ALA A 32 -16.06 -7.73 14.44
N VAL A 33 -15.40 -8.80 14.91
CA VAL A 33 -14.17 -8.67 15.71
C VAL A 33 -12.99 -8.05 14.94
N PRO A 34 -12.79 -8.29 13.63
CA PRO A 34 -11.82 -7.51 12.86
C PRO A 34 -12.09 -5.99 12.89
N TYR A 35 -13.36 -5.58 13.00
CA TYR A 35 -13.76 -4.17 13.08
C TYR A 35 -13.76 -3.60 14.51
N LEU A 36 -13.82 -4.44 15.54
CA LEU A 36 -13.82 -4.02 16.96
C LEU A 36 -12.41 -3.93 17.57
N GLY A 37 -11.38 -4.42 16.86
CA GLY A 37 -10.01 -4.55 17.36
C GLY A 37 -9.06 -3.38 17.15
N HIS A 38 -9.47 -2.28 16.51
CA HIS A 38 -8.61 -1.10 16.36
C HIS A 38 -9.03 -0.01 17.37
N PRO A 39 -8.46 0.01 18.60
CA PRO A 39 -8.55 1.21 19.41
C PRO A 39 -7.92 2.34 18.60
N SER A 40 -8.78 3.25 18.15
CA SER A 40 -8.38 4.53 17.56
C SER A 40 -7.86 5.43 18.68
N SER A 41 -6.78 5.02 19.34
CA SER A 41 -5.93 5.94 20.09
C SER A 41 -5.09 6.69 19.05
N SER A 42 -5.75 7.60 18.33
CA SER A 42 -5.07 8.51 17.43
C SER A 42 -4.28 9.50 18.27
N SER A 43 -3.05 9.13 18.63
CA SER A 43 -2.03 10.12 18.92
C SER A 43 -2.06 11.17 17.80
N PRO A 44 -2.04 12.47 18.11
CA PRO A 44 -2.09 13.50 17.09
C PRO A 44 -0.98 13.25 16.08
N ILE A 45 -1.35 13.19 14.81
CA ILE A 45 -0.40 12.89 13.74
C ILE A 45 0.58 14.04 13.66
N THR A 46 1.85 13.74 13.92
CA THR A 46 2.92 14.73 13.81
C THR A 46 3.43 14.69 12.37
N ALA A 47 2.69 15.30 11.44
CA ALA A 47 3.11 15.41 10.05
C ALA A 47 3.99 16.65 9.84
N ASN A 48 5.03 16.51 9.04
CA ASN A 48 6.00 17.57 8.76
C ASN A 48 5.68 18.22 7.40
N ALA A 49 5.45 19.53 7.37
CA ALA A 49 5.16 20.28 6.14
C ALA A 49 6.37 20.40 5.19
N ASN A 50 7.60 20.15 5.67
CA ASN A 50 8.83 20.28 4.90
C ASN A 50 9.32 18.96 4.27
N THR A 51 8.45 17.95 4.14
CA THR A 51 8.84 16.67 3.54
C THR A 51 9.34 16.88 2.10
N PRO A 52 10.58 16.48 1.76
CA PRO A 52 11.06 16.57 0.40
C PRO A 52 10.29 15.58 -0.49
N LEU A 53 9.89 16.03 -1.67
CA LEU A 53 9.32 15.13 -2.69
C LEU A 53 10.40 14.24 -3.30
N PHE A 54 9.98 13.06 -3.75
CA PHE A 54 10.81 12.08 -4.45
C PHE A 54 12.00 11.61 -3.61
N ASN A 55 11.81 11.51 -2.31
CA ASN A 55 12.84 11.11 -1.35
C ASN A 55 12.15 10.48 -0.15
N LEU A 56 12.70 9.36 0.31
CA LEU A 56 12.29 8.77 1.57
C LEU A 56 12.81 9.62 2.72
N TYR A 57 11.90 10.12 3.55
CA TYR A 57 12.23 11.07 4.60
C TYR A 57 11.53 10.73 5.91
N LYS A 58 12.24 10.89 7.04
CA LYS A 58 11.66 10.69 8.37
C LYS A 58 10.74 11.86 8.71
N VAL A 59 9.44 11.60 8.77
CA VAL A 59 8.44 12.64 9.01
C VAL A 59 8.08 12.79 10.49
N SER A 60 8.27 11.73 11.28
CA SER A 60 7.97 11.75 12.71
C SER A 60 8.79 10.71 13.50
N ASN A 61 8.93 10.92 14.80
CA ASN A 61 9.44 9.89 15.73
C ASN A 61 8.31 9.02 16.32
N THR A 62 7.09 9.14 15.79
CA THR A 62 5.94 8.38 16.27
C THR A 62 5.98 6.97 15.71
N ASN A 63 5.75 5.97 16.55
CA ASN A 63 5.49 4.61 16.12
C ASN A 63 3.98 4.42 15.93
N TYR A 64 3.52 4.26 14.69
CA TYR A 64 2.14 3.88 14.40
C TYR A 64 1.95 2.37 14.17
N ALA A 65 3.03 1.59 14.18
CA ALA A 65 2.98 0.13 14.13
C ALA A 65 2.63 -0.46 15.50
N SER A 66 1.95 -1.59 15.50
CA SER A 66 1.67 -2.36 16.72
C SER A 66 2.85 -3.27 17.09
N ASN A 67 2.96 -3.70 18.35
CA ASN A 67 3.78 -4.86 18.75
C ASN A 67 5.26 -4.85 18.35
N ASN A 68 5.93 -3.69 18.39
CA ASN A 68 7.31 -3.54 17.95
C ASN A 68 7.56 -4.05 16.51
N SER A 69 6.56 -4.02 15.63
CA SER A 69 6.72 -4.34 14.22
C SER A 69 7.12 -3.11 13.40
N VAL A 70 7.51 -3.35 12.14
CA VAL A 70 7.54 -2.34 11.10
C VAL A 70 6.41 -2.64 10.13
N GLU A 71 5.53 -1.67 9.93
CA GLU A 71 4.45 -1.72 8.94
C GLU A 71 4.83 -0.85 7.74
N ILE A 72 4.74 -1.41 6.54
CA ILE A 72 5.07 -0.75 5.28
C ILE A 72 3.85 -0.72 4.39
N TYR A 73 3.38 0.46 4.04
CA TYR A 73 2.26 0.66 3.11
C TYR A 73 2.79 1.25 1.82
N PHE A 74 2.61 0.53 0.72
CA PHE A 74 2.90 1.02 -0.63
C PHE A 74 1.60 1.25 -1.36
N ILE A 75 1.22 2.51 -1.48
CA ILE A 75 -0.03 2.94 -2.07
C ILE A 75 0.27 3.43 -3.47
N SER A 76 -0.39 2.86 -4.47
CA SER A 76 -0.16 3.17 -5.88
C SER A 76 -1.37 2.78 -6.74
N TRP A 77 -1.18 2.69 -8.04
CA TRP A 77 -2.13 2.15 -9.00
C TRP A 77 -1.41 1.44 -10.14
N TYR A 78 -2.10 0.57 -10.89
CA TYR A 78 -1.43 -0.38 -11.79
C TYR A 78 -0.54 0.28 -12.85
N GLY A 79 -1.01 1.37 -13.44
CA GLY A 79 -0.28 2.10 -14.46
C GLY A 79 0.62 3.22 -13.93
N CYS A 80 0.85 3.34 -12.62
CA CYS A 80 1.57 4.51 -12.08
C CYS A 80 3.05 4.52 -12.46
N PRO A 81 3.58 5.56 -13.13
CA PRO A 81 5.02 5.65 -13.41
C PRO A 81 5.88 5.79 -12.14
N ASN A 82 5.39 6.52 -11.14
CA ASN A 82 6.07 6.66 -9.85
C ASN A 82 6.13 5.30 -9.14
N GLY A 83 4.98 4.62 -9.05
CA GLY A 83 4.89 3.28 -8.47
C GLY A 83 5.73 2.24 -9.21
N ALA A 84 5.72 2.26 -10.54
CA ALA A 84 6.58 1.42 -11.38
C ALA A 84 8.06 1.60 -11.01
N THR A 85 8.52 2.86 -10.94
CA THR A 85 9.88 3.22 -10.55
C THR A 85 10.24 2.71 -9.15
N THR A 86 9.38 2.95 -8.15
CA THR A 86 9.59 2.56 -6.75
C THR A 86 9.50 1.05 -6.52
N SER A 87 8.78 0.30 -7.36
CA SER A 87 8.56 -1.14 -7.16
C SER A 87 9.86 -1.96 -7.18
N TRP A 88 10.85 -1.58 -7.98
CA TRP A 88 12.13 -2.28 -8.08
C TRP A 88 13.00 -2.21 -6.81
N PRO A 89 13.36 -1.02 -6.29
CA PRO A 89 14.15 -0.93 -5.06
C PRO A 89 13.39 -1.46 -3.85
N LEU A 90 12.06 -1.29 -3.83
CA LEU A 90 11.20 -1.80 -2.77
C LEU A 90 11.19 -3.34 -2.75
N TYR A 91 11.09 -3.99 -3.92
CA TYR A 91 11.22 -5.44 -4.03
C TYR A 91 12.55 -5.94 -3.45
N LEU A 92 13.67 -5.32 -3.83
CA LEU A 92 14.99 -5.70 -3.33
C LEU A 92 15.15 -5.48 -1.82
N ALA A 93 14.59 -4.40 -1.28
CA ALA A 93 14.65 -4.11 0.15
C ALA A 93 13.83 -5.13 0.93
N LEU A 94 12.58 -5.37 0.53
CA LEU A 94 11.64 -6.26 1.20
C LEU A 94 12.03 -7.75 1.11
N SER A 95 12.71 -8.15 0.02
CA SER A 95 13.21 -9.53 -0.17
C SER A 95 14.21 -9.96 0.91
N LYS A 96 14.76 -9.03 1.69
CA LYS A 96 15.62 -9.32 2.85
C LYS A 96 14.84 -9.79 4.07
N TYR A 97 13.55 -9.48 4.14
CA TYR A 97 12.71 -9.67 5.33
C TYR A 97 11.55 -10.66 5.10
N GLY A 98 11.27 -11.04 3.86
CA GLY A 98 10.22 -11.98 3.52
C GLY A 98 10.19 -12.37 2.05
N ASN A 99 9.26 -13.26 1.71
CA ASN A 99 8.99 -13.68 0.34
C ASN A 99 7.91 -12.77 -0.27
N LEU A 100 8.15 -12.30 -1.50
CA LEU A 100 7.20 -11.50 -2.27
C LEU A 100 6.65 -12.33 -3.42
N SER A 101 5.33 -12.37 -3.56
CA SER A 101 4.68 -12.80 -4.79
C SER A 101 4.48 -11.57 -5.68
N ILE A 102 5.01 -11.62 -6.89
CA ILE A 102 4.97 -10.49 -7.83
C ILE A 102 4.57 -10.95 -9.23
N VAL A 103 4.14 -10.00 -10.06
CA VAL A 103 4.10 -10.14 -11.52
C VAL A 103 4.80 -8.94 -12.16
N THR A 104 5.48 -9.17 -13.28
CA THR A 104 6.05 -8.09 -14.07
C THR A 104 4.94 -7.32 -14.77
N HIS A 105 5.10 -6.00 -14.87
CA HIS A 105 4.11 -5.11 -15.43
C HIS A 105 4.77 -3.85 -16.04
N TYR A 106 3.94 -2.89 -16.43
CA TYR A 106 4.35 -1.62 -17.02
C TYR A 106 3.42 -0.49 -16.57
N SER A 107 3.98 0.71 -16.36
CA SER A 107 3.20 1.93 -16.20
C SER A 107 2.45 2.29 -17.50
N VAL A 108 1.56 3.27 -17.42
CA VAL A 108 1.13 3.97 -18.63
C VAL A 108 2.32 4.68 -19.29
N ASN A 109 2.20 4.91 -20.59
CA ASN A 109 3.17 5.71 -21.33
C ASN A 109 2.90 7.20 -21.08
N GLU A 110 3.85 7.89 -20.43
CA GLU A 110 3.85 9.34 -20.32
C GLU A 110 5.01 9.94 -21.12
N GLN A 111 4.69 10.89 -21.99
CA GLN A 111 5.65 11.49 -22.92
C GLN A 111 6.92 12.02 -22.22
N LYS A 112 6.80 12.58 -21.01
CA LYS A 112 7.94 13.10 -20.23
C LYS A 112 8.97 12.03 -19.84
N PHE A 113 8.58 10.76 -19.78
CA PHE A 113 9.47 9.65 -19.46
C PHE A 113 9.99 8.93 -20.71
N GLY A 114 9.39 9.19 -21.87
CA GLY A 114 9.82 8.60 -23.15
C GLY A 114 9.32 7.18 -23.41
N GLY A 115 8.47 6.63 -22.53
CA GLY A 115 7.90 5.29 -22.70
C GLY A 115 7.17 4.80 -21.45
N GLU A 116 6.73 3.54 -21.51
CA GLU A 116 6.20 2.81 -20.37
C GLU A 116 7.36 2.39 -19.45
N ILE A 117 7.18 2.55 -18.15
CA ILE A 117 8.19 2.18 -17.15
C ILE A 117 7.94 0.74 -16.72
N PRO A 118 8.93 -0.16 -16.83
CA PRO A 118 8.90 -1.48 -16.21
C PRO A 118 8.48 -1.42 -14.75
N ALA A 119 7.63 -2.34 -14.32
CA ALA A 119 7.12 -2.39 -12.95
C ALA A 119 7.07 -3.82 -12.41
N LEU A 120 6.97 -3.91 -11.09
CA LEU A 120 6.54 -5.12 -10.38
C LEU A 120 5.22 -4.80 -9.66
N LEU A 121 4.18 -5.57 -9.93
CA LEU A 121 2.98 -5.57 -9.10
C LEU A 121 3.13 -6.60 -7.99
N PHE A 122 3.15 -6.12 -6.76
CA PHE A 122 3.12 -6.95 -5.56
C PHE A 122 1.73 -7.56 -5.35
N LEU A 123 1.64 -8.88 -5.29
CA LEU A 123 0.41 -9.63 -5.07
C LEU A 123 0.26 -10.06 -3.62
N ASN A 124 1.35 -10.50 -3.01
CA ASN A 124 1.36 -10.97 -1.63
C ASN A 124 2.75 -10.84 -1.02
N TYR A 125 2.81 -10.79 0.32
CA TYR A 125 4.03 -10.80 1.09
C TYR A 125 3.91 -11.72 2.30
N THR A 126 4.91 -12.59 2.46
CA THR A 126 5.01 -13.48 3.61
C THR A 126 6.31 -13.18 4.35
N PRO A 127 6.26 -12.61 5.57
CA PRO A 127 7.46 -12.37 6.37
C PRO A 127 8.23 -13.67 6.63
N PHE A 128 9.57 -13.59 6.68
CA PHE A 128 10.38 -14.70 7.15
C PHE A 128 10.12 -15.00 8.64
N PRO A 129 10.42 -16.21 9.12
CA PRO A 129 10.36 -16.50 10.55
C PRO A 129 11.17 -15.48 11.36
N ASN A 130 10.55 -14.92 12.41
CA ASN A 130 11.11 -13.86 13.27
C ASN A 130 11.33 -12.49 12.60
N SER A 131 10.96 -12.32 11.33
CA SER A 131 10.85 -10.99 10.74
C SER A 131 9.71 -10.23 11.41
N ARG A 132 9.99 -8.99 11.79
CA ARG A 132 9.01 -8.04 12.33
C ARG A 132 8.54 -7.04 11.27
N VAL A 133 8.85 -7.27 10.00
CA VAL A 133 8.50 -6.39 8.89
C VAL A 133 7.28 -6.94 8.20
N TYR A 134 6.26 -6.12 8.04
CA TYR A 134 5.00 -6.42 7.36
C TYR A 134 4.79 -5.42 6.22
N PHE A 135 4.25 -5.91 5.10
CA PHE A 135 4.11 -5.13 3.88
C PHE A 135 2.70 -5.25 3.31
N HIS A 136 2.13 -4.08 2.98
CA HIS A 136 0.77 -3.89 2.52
C HIS A 136 0.78 -3.12 1.19
N PRO A 137 0.86 -3.81 0.04
CA PRO A 137 0.68 -3.16 -1.24
C PRO A 137 -0.81 -2.87 -1.48
N ILE A 138 -1.13 -1.62 -1.81
CA ILE A 138 -2.50 -1.17 -2.06
C ILE A 138 -2.53 -0.50 -3.43
N TYR A 139 -3.35 -1.05 -4.35
CA TYR A 139 -3.58 -0.47 -5.66
C TYR A 139 -4.99 0.08 -5.73
N ILE A 140 -5.10 1.39 -5.94
CA ILE A 140 -6.38 2.11 -5.88
C ILE A 140 -7.15 1.98 -7.20
N TYR A 141 -6.44 2.17 -8.32
CA TYR A 141 -7.03 2.23 -9.66
C TYR A 141 -6.41 1.17 -10.58
N GLY A 142 -7.16 0.83 -11.64
CA GLY A 142 -6.67 0.04 -12.77
C GLY A 142 -5.72 0.83 -13.69
N GLN A 143 -5.34 0.24 -14.82
CA GLN A 143 -4.23 0.69 -15.68
C GLN A 143 -4.33 2.11 -16.25
N TYR A 144 -5.51 2.75 -16.28
CA TYR A 144 -5.67 4.06 -16.92
C TYR A 144 -6.49 5.03 -16.07
N LEU A 145 -6.57 4.79 -14.76
CA LEU A 145 -7.34 5.60 -13.80
C LEU A 145 -8.86 5.65 -14.06
N ASN A 146 -9.37 5.03 -15.12
CA ASN A 146 -10.78 5.06 -15.52
C ASN A 146 -11.63 3.91 -14.94
N GLN A 147 -11.00 2.98 -14.23
CA GLN A 147 -11.64 1.79 -13.67
C GLN A 147 -10.95 1.37 -12.38
N THR A 148 -11.67 0.65 -11.54
CA THR A 148 -11.13 -0.07 -10.37
C THR A 148 -10.15 -1.17 -10.80
N THR A 149 -9.42 -1.73 -9.84
CA THR A 149 -8.48 -2.85 -10.07
C THR A 149 -9.16 -4.12 -10.59
N ASN A 150 -10.49 -4.25 -10.43
CA ASN A 150 -11.30 -5.35 -10.95
C ASN A 150 -12.03 -5.00 -12.26
N GLY A 151 -11.74 -3.86 -12.90
CA GLY A 151 -12.29 -3.48 -14.20
C GLY A 151 -13.68 -2.83 -14.16
N THR A 152 -14.22 -2.49 -12.99
CA THR A 152 -15.46 -1.70 -12.89
C THR A 152 -15.16 -0.22 -13.15
N PRO A 153 -15.87 0.47 -14.06
CA PRO A 153 -15.64 1.89 -14.34
C PRO A 153 -15.81 2.78 -13.10
N ILE A 154 -14.97 3.81 -12.99
CA ILE A 154 -15.06 4.84 -11.94
C ILE A 154 -15.92 5.99 -12.48
N ASN A 155 -17.00 6.33 -11.77
CA ASN A 155 -17.99 7.33 -12.19
C ASN A 155 -17.96 8.60 -11.34
N THR A 156 -16.87 8.83 -10.60
CA THR A 156 -16.64 9.99 -9.73
C THR A 156 -15.27 10.58 -10.04
N ASP A 157 -14.95 11.74 -9.45
CA ASP A 157 -13.56 12.23 -9.44
C ASP A 157 -12.63 11.20 -8.79
N ASP A 158 -11.43 11.03 -9.37
CA ASP A 158 -10.50 9.97 -8.99
C ASP A 158 -9.87 10.22 -7.62
N VAL A 159 -9.67 11.48 -7.22
CA VAL A 159 -9.20 11.80 -5.86
C VAL A 159 -10.24 11.36 -4.82
N THR A 160 -11.51 11.70 -5.02
CA THR A 160 -12.63 11.31 -4.14
C THR A 160 -12.79 9.80 -4.11
N PHE A 161 -12.71 9.13 -5.27
CA PHE A 161 -12.75 7.68 -5.34
C PHE A 161 -11.58 7.07 -4.55
N GLY A 162 -10.35 7.53 -4.79
CA GLY A 162 -9.17 6.98 -4.13
C GLY A 162 -9.17 7.18 -2.63
N LEU A 163 -9.60 8.34 -2.14
CA LEU A 163 -9.76 8.56 -0.70
C LEU A 163 -10.83 7.66 -0.09
N LYS A 164 -11.90 7.32 -0.83
CA LYS A 164 -12.91 6.38 -0.36
C LYS A 164 -12.34 4.96 -0.23
N GLU A 165 -11.65 4.47 -1.26
CA GLU A 165 -11.03 3.13 -1.23
C GLU A 165 -9.97 3.03 -0.13
N LEU A 166 -9.10 4.03 -0.02
CA LEU A 166 -8.06 4.05 1.01
C LEU A 166 -8.62 4.07 2.43
N LYS A 167 -9.79 4.68 2.64
CA LYS A 167 -10.42 4.72 3.96
C LYS A 167 -10.90 3.34 4.43
N SER A 168 -11.20 2.41 3.52
CA SER A 168 -11.53 1.02 3.86
C SER A 168 -10.30 0.12 3.99
N GLU A 169 -9.22 0.42 3.27
CA GLU A 169 -8.02 -0.43 3.20
C GLU A 169 -6.95 -0.07 4.26
N LEU A 170 -6.86 1.20 4.66
CA LEU A 170 -5.83 1.68 5.56
C LEU A 170 -6.30 1.79 7.01
N PRO A 171 -5.40 1.57 7.99
CA PRO A 171 -5.65 2.04 9.34
C PRO A 171 -5.76 3.58 9.33
N GLY A 172 -6.58 4.12 10.23
CA GLY A 172 -6.92 5.56 10.23
C GLY A 172 -5.72 6.50 10.27
N TRP A 173 -4.63 6.11 10.94
CA TRP A 173 -3.39 6.91 10.96
C TRP A 173 -2.70 6.98 9.59
N ALA A 174 -2.67 5.87 8.84
CA ALA A 174 -2.04 5.82 7.53
C ALA A 174 -2.88 6.58 6.51
N TYR A 175 -4.21 6.40 6.55
CA TYR A 175 -5.15 7.18 5.75
C TYR A 175 -4.96 8.68 5.95
N ASN A 176 -4.83 9.13 7.21
CA ASN A 176 -4.64 10.54 7.52
C ASN A 176 -3.27 11.07 7.05
N LEU A 177 -2.21 10.24 7.04
CA LEU A 177 -0.93 10.63 6.44
C LEU A 177 -1.07 10.84 4.93
N VAL A 178 -1.80 9.96 4.23
CA VAL A 178 -2.10 10.14 2.81
C VAL A 178 -2.85 11.45 2.60
N VAL A 179 -3.97 11.67 3.29
CA VAL A 179 -4.76 12.91 3.17
C VAL A 179 -3.91 14.14 3.43
N TYR A 180 -3.07 14.11 4.47
CA TYR A 180 -2.18 15.23 4.77
C TYR A 180 -1.21 15.50 3.62
N TYR A 181 -0.43 14.50 3.21
CA TYR A 181 0.68 14.68 2.28
C TYR A 181 0.26 14.82 0.81
N GLU A 182 -0.77 14.09 0.39
CA GLU A 182 -1.21 14.06 -1.01
C GLU A 182 -2.23 15.16 -1.33
N VAL A 183 -3.08 15.54 -0.38
CA VAL A 183 -4.27 16.37 -0.64
C VAL A 183 -4.15 17.74 0.01
N ASN A 184 -3.70 17.81 1.26
CA ASN A 184 -3.72 19.06 2.04
C ASN A 184 -2.42 19.87 1.92
N GLN A 185 -1.27 19.22 1.74
CA GLN A 185 0.01 19.90 1.62
C GLN A 185 0.32 20.28 0.19
N THR A 186 0.83 21.49 0.01
CA THR A 186 1.30 22.01 -1.28
C THR A 186 2.81 22.09 -1.31
N TYR A 187 3.40 21.86 -2.49
CA TYR A 187 4.85 21.84 -2.64
C TYR A 187 5.31 22.80 -3.72
N THR A 188 6.35 23.58 -3.44
CA THR A 188 6.92 24.53 -4.42
C THR A 188 7.42 23.83 -5.68
N LYS A 189 7.99 22.62 -5.55
CA LYS A 189 8.40 21.79 -6.70
C LYS A 189 7.23 21.33 -7.57
N LEU A 190 6.00 21.43 -7.07
CA LEU A 190 4.74 21.16 -7.78
C LEU A 190 3.95 22.45 -8.04
N ASN A 191 4.62 23.60 -8.17
CA ASN A 191 3.99 24.91 -8.38
C ASN A 191 2.98 25.32 -7.29
N ASN A 192 3.26 24.95 -6.03
CA ASN A 192 2.37 25.16 -4.88
C ASN A 192 1.01 24.46 -5.02
N THR A 193 0.99 23.32 -5.72
CA THR A 193 -0.15 22.42 -5.80
C THR A 193 0.09 21.20 -4.91
N ALA A 194 -0.99 20.60 -4.40
CA ALA A 194 -0.89 19.33 -3.69
C ALA A 194 -0.67 18.17 -4.67
N PRO A 195 0.07 17.11 -4.29
CA PRO A 195 0.42 16.02 -5.18
C PRO A 195 -0.77 15.41 -5.92
N ALA A 196 -1.90 15.21 -5.25
CA ALA A 196 -3.10 14.62 -5.83
C ALA A 196 -3.73 15.46 -6.95
N TYR A 197 -3.46 16.76 -6.98
CA TYR A 197 -3.97 17.69 -7.99
C TYR A 197 -2.87 18.15 -8.95
N PHE A 198 -1.67 17.57 -8.88
CA PHE A 198 -0.56 17.91 -9.75
C PHE A 198 -0.61 17.09 -11.05
N GLY A 199 -0.73 17.77 -12.19
CA GLY A 199 -0.78 17.15 -13.51
C GLY A 199 -2.13 17.34 -14.21
N SER A 200 -2.29 16.68 -15.36
CA SER A 200 -3.50 16.84 -16.20
C SER A 200 -4.72 16.08 -15.69
N HIS A 201 -4.53 15.13 -14.78
CA HIS A 201 -5.60 14.26 -14.29
C HIS A 201 -5.42 14.08 -12.77
N PRO A 202 -6.23 14.75 -11.94
CA PRO A 202 -6.14 14.64 -10.49
C PRO A 202 -6.41 13.22 -10.00
N HIS A 203 -5.54 12.67 -9.18
CA HIS A 203 -5.67 11.34 -8.56
C HIS A 203 -4.65 11.23 -7.41
N ILE A 204 -4.91 10.35 -6.44
CA ILE A 204 -3.89 10.00 -5.43
C ILE A 204 -2.66 9.38 -6.11
N ILE A 205 -1.47 9.94 -5.90
CA ILE A 205 -0.23 9.44 -6.50
C ILE A 205 0.39 8.34 -5.63
N THR A 206 1.58 7.87 -6.01
CA THR A 206 2.32 6.90 -5.20
C THR A 206 2.85 7.50 -3.92
N ILE A 207 2.55 6.85 -2.80
CA ILE A 207 3.14 7.15 -1.49
C ILE A 207 3.60 5.84 -0.82
N LEU A 208 4.83 5.86 -0.31
CA LEU A 208 5.39 4.79 0.51
C LEU A 208 5.45 5.28 1.95
N ILE A 209 4.87 4.54 2.88
CA ILE A 209 4.92 4.82 4.32
C ILE A 209 5.63 3.66 5.00
N ILE A 210 6.63 3.95 5.82
CA ILE A 210 7.33 2.98 6.67
C ILE A 210 7.22 3.46 8.10
N THR A 211 6.65 2.66 9.01
CA THR A 211 6.55 3.03 10.42
C THR A 211 6.94 1.88 11.33
N GLY A 212 7.59 2.19 12.44
CA GLY A 212 7.94 1.25 13.51
C GLY A 212 8.40 1.97 14.78
N PRO A 213 8.92 1.25 15.79
CA PRO A 213 9.46 1.82 17.03
C PRO A 213 10.38 3.03 16.83
N GLY A 214 11.24 3.00 15.80
CA GLY A 214 12.19 4.07 15.53
C GLY A 214 11.58 5.31 14.87
N GLY A 215 10.32 5.28 14.43
CA GLY A 215 9.59 6.42 13.87
C GLY A 215 8.83 6.12 12.59
N THR A 216 8.51 7.18 11.83
CA THR A 216 7.78 7.11 10.55
C THR A 216 8.55 7.81 9.44
N TRP A 217 8.64 7.15 8.29
CA TRP A 217 9.17 7.67 7.04
C TRP A 217 8.10 7.67 5.97
N VAL A 218 8.17 8.66 5.08
CA VAL A 218 7.31 8.79 3.91
C VAL A 218 8.16 9.11 2.69
N ASP A 219 7.86 8.48 1.56
CA ASP A 219 8.28 8.92 0.23
C ASP A 219 7.04 9.26 -0.59
N LEU A 220 7.04 10.44 -1.21
CA LEU A 220 5.99 10.93 -2.09
C LEU A 220 6.50 10.90 -3.53
N GLY A 221 5.96 9.99 -4.33
CA GLY A 221 6.41 9.70 -5.68
C GLY A 221 7.35 8.50 -5.75
N TYR A 222 8.62 8.77 -6.05
CA TYR A 222 9.66 7.75 -6.26
C TYR A 222 11.02 8.21 -5.74
N PRO A 223 11.92 7.29 -5.34
CA PRO A 223 13.28 7.66 -4.91
C PRO A 223 14.04 8.38 -6.02
N ASN A 224 14.50 9.61 -5.76
CA ASN A 224 15.22 10.45 -6.74
C ASN A 224 16.52 9.82 -7.28
N SER A 225 17.05 8.82 -6.57
CA SER A 225 18.22 8.05 -6.97
C SER A 225 17.95 7.15 -8.17
N ILE A 226 16.70 7.03 -8.62
CA ILE A 226 16.29 6.30 -9.83
C ILE A 226 15.75 7.26 -10.88
N SER A 227 16.22 7.13 -12.11
CA SER A 227 15.70 7.85 -13.26
C SER A 227 14.56 7.07 -13.95
N PRO A 228 13.31 7.58 -13.92
CA PRO A 228 12.18 6.96 -14.63
C PRO A 228 12.45 6.80 -16.14
N THR A 229 13.13 7.77 -16.75
CA THR A 229 13.48 7.76 -18.18
C THR A 229 14.47 6.66 -18.52
N VAL A 230 15.42 6.36 -17.63
CA VAL A 230 16.36 5.25 -17.83
C VAL A 230 15.63 3.92 -17.77
N LEU A 231 14.70 3.76 -16.83
CA LEU A 231 13.88 2.56 -16.73
C LEU A 231 12.95 2.36 -17.93
N ALA A 232 12.37 3.44 -18.47
CA ALA A 232 11.45 3.39 -19.62
C ALA A 232 12.08 2.76 -20.88
N ALA A 233 13.42 2.72 -20.98
CA ALA A 233 14.14 2.10 -22.08
C ALA A 233 14.34 0.57 -21.91
N LEU A 234 13.87 -0.03 -20.82
CA LEU A 234 14.17 -1.41 -20.44
C LEU A 234 12.97 -2.35 -20.59
N ASN A 235 13.26 -3.66 -20.63
CA ASN A 235 12.25 -4.70 -20.60
C ASN A 235 12.07 -5.22 -19.16
N SER A 236 10.82 -5.28 -18.67
CA SER A 236 10.52 -5.66 -17.28
C SER A 236 10.92 -7.11 -16.98
N THR A 237 10.63 -8.04 -17.88
CA THR A 237 10.98 -9.45 -17.72
C THR A 237 12.50 -9.66 -17.72
N LEU A 238 13.23 -9.00 -18.61
CA LEU A 238 14.70 -9.10 -18.64
C LEU A 238 15.31 -8.47 -17.39
N LEU A 239 14.86 -7.28 -16.99
CA LEU A 239 15.32 -6.62 -15.76
C LEU A 239 15.07 -7.48 -14.53
N TYR A 240 13.86 -8.05 -14.41
CA TYR A 240 13.51 -8.96 -13.32
C TYR A 240 14.39 -10.21 -13.32
N ASN A 241 14.62 -10.84 -14.47
CA ASN A 241 15.49 -12.01 -14.58
C ASN A 241 16.95 -11.68 -14.22
N MET A 242 17.44 -10.49 -14.58
CA MET A 242 18.79 -10.05 -14.17
C MET A 242 18.90 -9.89 -12.66
N ILE A 243 17.91 -9.24 -12.05
CA ILE A 243 17.82 -9.06 -10.59
C ILE A 243 17.74 -10.41 -9.87
N LEU A 244 16.84 -11.30 -10.30
CA LEU A 244 16.60 -12.59 -9.65
C LEU A 244 17.82 -13.51 -9.76
N ASN A 245 18.43 -13.60 -10.94
CA ASN A 245 19.53 -14.52 -11.21
C ASN A 245 20.91 -13.92 -10.90
N LYS A 246 20.96 -12.69 -10.35
CA LYS A 246 22.21 -11.96 -10.06
C LYS A 246 23.16 -11.92 -11.26
N VAL A 247 22.59 -11.80 -12.47
CA VAL A 247 23.36 -11.70 -13.71
C VAL A 247 23.98 -10.32 -13.76
N THR A 248 25.27 -10.24 -14.09
CA THR A 248 25.97 -8.97 -14.26
C THR A 248 25.31 -8.15 -15.37
N PRO A 249 24.67 -7.01 -15.06
CA PRO A 249 24.03 -6.19 -16.06
C PRO A 249 25.08 -5.45 -16.90
N SER A 250 24.71 -5.09 -18.14
CA SER A 250 25.58 -4.34 -19.06
C SER A 250 24.79 -3.25 -19.80
N GLY A 251 25.50 -2.26 -20.34
CA GLY A 251 24.89 -1.13 -21.04
C GLY A 251 23.87 -0.38 -20.17
N GLN A 252 22.73 -0.02 -20.74
CA GLN A 252 21.65 0.70 -20.05
C GLN A 252 21.09 -0.03 -18.82
N TYR A 253 21.17 -1.38 -18.77
CA TYR A 253 20.74 -2.15 -17.60
C TYR A 253 21.68 -1.97 -16.41
N LEU A 254 22.97 -1.72 -16.64
CA LEU A 254 23.93 -1.52 -15.55
C LEU A 254 23.64 -0.23 -14.78
N GLN A 255 23.34 0.85 -15.49
CA GLN A 255 22.96 2.12 -14.87
C GLN A 255 21.71 1.94 -14.01
N ALA A 256 20.62 1.44 -14.60
CA ALA A 256 19.37 1.22 -13.89
C ALA A 256 19.55 0.30 -12.67
N TYR A 257 20.32 -0.78 -12.82
CA TYR A 257 20.58 -1.70 -11.72
C TYR A 257 21.29 -1.02 -10.54
N ASN A 258 22.28 -0.18 -10.80
CA ASN A 258 22.98 0.55 -9.74
C ASN A 258 22.08 1.59 -9.06
N GLU A 259 21.26 2.31 -9.84
CA GLU A 259 20.26 3.25 -9.31
C GLU A 259 19.25 2.52 -8.40
N ILE A 260 18.72 1.38 -8.85
CA ILE A 260 17.82 0.51 -8.09
C ILE A 260 18.48 0.02 -6.79
N LEU A 261 19.75 -0.40 -6.84
CA LEU A 261 20.47 -0.85 -5.65
C LEU A 261 20.68 0.27 -4.62
N ASN A 262 21.01 1.48 -5.08
CA ASN A 262 21.20 2.63 -4.21
C ASN A 262 19.89 2.99 -3.49
N ALA A 263 18.79 3.12 -4.23
CA ALA A 263 17.46 3.35 -3.66
C ALA A 263 17.01 2.21 -2.74
N SER A 264 17.33 0.96 -3.08
CA SER A 264 17.04 -0.19 -2.22
C SER A 264 17.79 -0.11 -0.89
N SER A 265 19.03 0.38 -0.91
CA SER A 265 19.82 0.64 0.30
C SER A 265 19.16 1.71 1.18
N GLU A 266 18.70 2.81 0.59
CA GLU A 266 17.98 3.88 1.30
C GLU A 266 16.71 3.36 1.98
N ILE A 267 15.88 2.58 1.24
CA ILE A 267 14.68 1.94 1.80
C ILE A 267 15.05 0.95 2.91
N THR A 268 16.09 0.13 2.70
CA THR A 268 16.57 -0.83 3.71
C THR A 268 17.00 -0.11 4.99
N ASN A 269 17.71 1.01 4.88
CA ASN A 269 18.15 1.80 6.03
C ASN A 269 16.95 2.35 6.81
N ALA A 270 15.96 2.91 6.13
CA ALA A 270 14.73 3.37 6.79
C ALA A 270 13.97 2.23 7.49
N ILE A 271 13.90 1.03 6.89
CA ILE A 271 13.31 -0.15 7.54
C ILE A 271 14.10 -0.52 8.81
N ASN A 272 15.42 -0.54 8.73
CA ASN A 272 16.28 -0.86 9.88
C ASN A 272 16.20 0.18 10.99
N GLU A 273 16.14 1.46 10.63
CA GLU A 273 15.91 2.55 11.59
C GLU A 273 14.53 2.44 12.22
N ALA A 274 13.49 2.09 11.46
CA ALA A 274 12.15 1.86 12.00
C ALA A 274 12.08 0.64 12.94
N LEU A 275 12.94 -0.38 12.73
CA LEU A 275 13.04 -1.58 13.57
C LEU A 275 13.74 -1.35 14.93
N ALA A 276 14.55 -0.30 15.03
CA ALA A 276 15.35 0.06 16.20
C ALA A 276 14.49 0.69 17.31
#